data_AF-A0A5C9BF93-F1
#
_entry.id   AF-A0A5C9BF93-F1
#
_cell.length_a   1.000
_cell.length_b   1.000
_cell.length_c   1.000
_cell.angle_alpha   90.00
_cell.angle_beta   90.00
_cell.angle_gamma   90.00
#
_symmetry.space_group_name_H-M   'P 1'
#
loop_
_entity.id
_entity.type
_entity.pdbx_description
1 polymer ?
#
loop_
_entity_poly.entity_id
_entity_poly.type
_entity_poly.pdbx_seq_one_letter_code
_entity_poly.pdbx_strand_id
1 'polypeptide(L)' 'MKFFVLLALPLFLTGCISFHSSETPAPVYVDACANKESQCREICGNTGVQAFSCSARPGEGIHLKCECRKSGQAL' A
#
# COMPACT_ATOMS: atom_id res chain seq x y z
N MET A 1 34.23 -26.33 49.57
CA MET A 1 33.11 -25.44 49.96
C MET A 1 33.69 -24.06 50.20
N LYS A 2 33.52 -23.14 49.25
CA LYS A 2 34.06 -21.78 49.32
C LYS A 2 33.00 -20.86 48.74
N PHE A 3 32.27 -20.21 49.63
CA PHE A 3 31.28 -19.19 49.31
C PHE A 3 32.02 -17.93 48.84
N PHE A 4 31.84 -17.57 47.57
CA PHE A 4 31.89 -16.19 47.13
C PHE A 4 30.68 -15.98 46.20
N VAL A 5 29.56 -15.71 46.85
CA VAL A 5 28.45 -14.93 46.29
C VAL A 5 29.05 -13.59 45.85
N LEU A 6 28.80 -13.20 44.60
CA LEU A 6 28.81 -11.84 44.02
C LEU A 6 29.38 -11.87 42.60
N LEU A 7 28.52 -12.16 41.62
CA LEU A 7 28.63 -11.58 40.29
C LEU A 7 27.23 -11.55 39.67
N ALA A 8 26.42 -10.65 40.21
CA ALA A 8 25.31 -10.08 39.47
C ALA A 8 25.91 -9.33 38.28
N LEU A 9 25.76 -9.86 37.06
CA LEU A 9 25.80 -9.03 35.86
C LEU A 9 24.37 -8.97 35.32
N PRO A 10 23.71 -7.80 35.42
CA PRO A 10 22.33 -7.64 35.04
C PRO A 10 22.19 -7.71 33.52
N LEU A 11 21.05 -8.27 33.10
CA LEU A 11 20.36 -7.97 31.84
C LEU A 11 20.68 -6.55 31.38
N PHE A 12 21.35 -6.35 30.24
CA PHE A 12 21.26 -5.19 29.34
C PHE A 12 22.32 -5.31 28.23
N LEU A 13 22.06 -6.15 27.24
CA LEU A 13 22.46 -5.83 25.87
C LEU A 13 21.22 -5.31 25.14
N THR A 14 20.75 -4.14 25.59
CA THR A 14 20.46 -3.03 24.68
C THR A 14 21.42 -3.12 23.50
N GLY A 15 20.98 -3.36 22.28
CA GLY A 15 19.88 -2.66 21.65
C GLY A 15 20.48 -1.85 20.53
N CYS A 16 20.62 -2.48 19.37
CA CYS A 16 20.54 -1.80 18.08
C CYS A 16 19.69 -2.72 17.20
N ILE A 17 18.37 -2.78 17.46
CA ILE A 17 17.46 -3.11 16.37
C ILE A 17 17.68 -1.96 15.39
N SER A 18 18.48 -2.17 14.34
CA SER A 18 18.42 -1.32 13.17
C SER A 18 17.09 -1.62 12.50
N PHE A 19 16.00 -1.10 13.08
CA PHE A 19 14.91 -0.61 12.26
C PHE A 19 15.53 0.51 11.44
N HIS A 20 16.21 0.14 10.36
CA HIS A 20 16.17 0.95 9.19
C HIS A 20 14.69 0.90 8.79
N SER A 21 13.89 1.77 9.41
CA SER A 21 12.80 2.40 8.69
C SER A 21 13.52 3.07 7.53
N SER A 22 13.76 2.28 6.47
CA SER A 22 13.52 2.80 5.15
C SER A 22 12.08 3.24 5.23
N GLU A 23 11.88 4.49 5.62
CA GLU A 23 10.90 5.32 4.96
C GLU A 23 11.34 5.31 3.49
N THR A 24 11.14 4.18 2.81
CA THR A 24 10.78 4.20 1.41
C THR A 24 9.63 5.18 1.42
N PRO A 25 9.76 6.35 0.76
CA PRO A 25 8.61 7.21 0.54
C PRO A 25 7.52 6.26 0.10
N ALA A 26 6.42 6.16 0.86
CA ALA A 26 5.32 5.27 0.51
C ALA A 26 5.14 5.46 -0.99
N PRO A 27 5.43 4.44 -1.82
CA PRO A 27 5.79 4.71 -3.20
C PRO A 27 4.61 5.47 -3.75
N VAL A 28 4.79 6.63 -4.39
CA VAL A 28 3.70 7.53 -4.84
C VAL A 28 2.59 6.77 -5.60
N TYR A 29 2.94 5.59 -6.03
CA TYR A 29 2.15 4.44 -6.38
C TYR A 29 1.02 3.95 -5.43
N VAL A 30 1.19 3.87 -4.11
CA VAL A 30 0.18 3.32 -3.18
C VAL A 30 -1.14 4.09 -3.23
N ASP A 31 -1.07 5.35 -3.65
CA ASP A 31 -2.21 6.24 -3.90
C ASP A 31 -2.44 6.55 -5.40
N ALA A 32 -1.68 5.95 -6.32
CA ALA A 32 -1.85 6.20 -7.76
C ALA A 32 -3.26 5.81 -8.27
N CYS A 33 -3.83 4.80 -7.63
CA CYS A 33 -5.19 4.33 -7.89
C CYS A 33 -6.21 4.89 -6.90
N ALA A 34 -5.76 5.59 -5.85
CA ALA A 34 -6.65 6.29 -4.95
C ALA A 34 -7.38 7.37 -5.74
N ASN A 35 -8.69 7.43 -5.57
CA ASN A 35 -9.59 8.33 -6.28
C ASN A 35 -9.81 8.05 -7.79
N LYS A 36 -9.10 7.08 -8.40
CA LYS A 36 -9.33 6.69 -9.80
C LYS A 36 -10.69 6.02 -10.01
N GLU A 37 -11.22 5.34 -8.99
CA GLU A 37 -12.57 4.78 -9.03
C GLU A 37 -13.63 5.89 -9.10
N SER A 38 -13.48 6.96 -8.30
CA SER A 38 -14.36 8.12 -8.37
C SER A 38 -14.26 8.80 -9.74
N GLN A 39 -13.05 8.91 -10.30
CA GLN A 39 -12.84 9.39 -11.66
C GLN A 39 -13.61 8.55 -12.69
N CYS A 40 -13.59 7.22 -12.59
CA CYS A 40 -14.38 6.37 -13.48
C CYS A 40 -15.89 6.54 -13.29
N ARG A 41 -16.36 6.79 -12.05
CA ARG A 41 -17.77 7.10 -11.79
C ARG A 41 -18.19 8.42 -12.45
N GLU A 42 -17.33 9.43 -12.43
CA GLU A 42 -17.58 10.69 -13.14
C GLU A 42 -17.59 10.50 -14.66
N ILE A 43 -16.62 9.74 -15.21
CA ILE A 43 -16.54 9.44 -16.64
C ILE A 43 -17.77 8.66 -17.12
N CYS A 44 -18.17 7.62 -16.39
CA CYS A 44 -19.31 6.78 -16.77
C CYS A 44 -20.66 7.40 -16.44
N GLY A 45 -20.71 8.39 -15.54
CA GLY A 45 -21.91 9.11 -15.13
C GLY A 45 -23.07 8.16 -14.78
N ASN A 46 -24.26 8.47 -15.31
CA ASN A 46 -25.48 7.68 -15.09
C ASN A 46 -25.44 6.27 -15.69
N THR A 47 -24.52 6.00 -16.62
CA THR A 47 -24.36 4.66 -17.21
C THR A 47 -23.78 3.68 -16.19
N GLY A 48 -23.03 4.18 -15.21
CA GLY A 48 -22.38 3.35 -14.19
C GLY A 48 -21.13 2.63 -14.70
N VAL A 49 -20.24 2.31 -13.77
CA VAL A 49 -19.01 1.55 -14.05
C VAL A 49 -19.35 0.06 -14.13
N GLN A 50 -18.95 -0.60 -15.21
CA GLN A 50 -19.04 -2.05 -15.41
C GLN A 50 -17.81 -2.75 -14.85
N ALA A 51 -16.62 -2.28 -15.23
CA ALA A 51 -15.36 -2.79 -14.70
C ALA A 51 -14.37 -1.64 -14.54
N PHE A 52 -13.52 -1.78 -13.53
CA PHE A 52 -12.48 -0.83 -13.17
C PHE A 52 -11.19 -1.62 -13.01
N SER A 53 -10.14 -1.18 -13.72
CA SER A 53 -8.80 -1.72 -13.53
C SER A 53 -7.81 -0.57 -13.43
N CYS A 54 -7.10 -0.50 -12.32
CA CYS A 54 -6.02 0.44 -12.13
C CYS A 54 -4.75 -0.34 -11.77
N SER A 55 -3.74 -0.18 -12.61
CA SER A 55 -2.39 -0.68 -12.37
C SER A 55 -1.46 0.49 -12.53
N ALA A 56 -0.60 0.76 -11.56
CA ALA A 56 0.58 1.54 -11.86
C ALA A 56 1.75 0.56 -12.11
N ARG A 57 2.91 0.96 -12.65
CA ARG A 57 4.18 0.22 -12.43
C ARG A 57 5.30 1.22 -12.22
N PRO A 58 6.26 0.99 -11.30
CA PRO A 58 7.45 1.82 -11.22
C PRO A 58 8.13 1.88 -12.58
N GLY A 59 8.29 3.07 -13.16
CA GLY A 59 8.87 3.29 -14.50
C GLY A 59 7.88 3.23 -15.68
N GLU A 60 6.69 2.66 -15.52
CA GLU A 60 5.65 2.60 -16.57
C GLU A 60 4.55 3.67 -16.37
N GLY A 61 4.41 4.17 -15.14
CA GLY A 61 3.39 5.16 -14.78
C GLY A 61 2.09 4.53 -14.30
N ILE A 62 0.99 5.27 -14.39
CA ILE A 62 -0.35 4.86 -13.90
C ILE A 62 -1.23 4.55 -15.10
N HIS A 63 -1.71 3.31 -15.20
CA HIS A 63 -2.64 2.87 -16.23
C HIS A 63 -4.03 2.66 -15.61
N LEU A 64 -4.94 3.58 -15.95
CA LEU A 64 -6.34 3.54 -15.55
C LEU A 64 -7.20 3.07 -16.73
N LYS A 65 -7.97 2.00 -16.53
CA LYS A 65 -9.00 1.53 -17.47
C LYS A 65 -10.37 1.56 -16.80
N CYS A 66 -11.26 2.40 -17.32
CA CYS A 66 -12.67 2.44 -16.96
C CYS A 66 -13.49 1.77 -18.07
N GLU A 67 -14.27 0.74 -17.74
CA GLU A 67 -15.27 0.17 -18.64
C GLU A 67 -16.63 0.59 -18.12
N CYS A 68 -17.30 1.48 -18.85
CA CYS A 68 -18.66 1.92 -18.53
C CYS A 68 -19.66 0.90 -19.05
N ARG A 69 -20.79 0.73 -18.37
CA ARG A 69 -21.89 -0.06 -18.94
C ARG A 69 -22.31 0.60 -20.24
N LYS A 70 -22.50 -0.17 -21.31
CA LYS A 70 -23.24 0.33 -22.47
C LYS A 70 -24.71 0.22 -22.16
N SER A 71 -25.47 1.27 -22.46
CA SER A 71 -26.93 1.24 -22.50
C SER A 71 -27.38 0.11 -23.43
N GLY A 72 -27.71 -1.06 -22.87
CA GLY A 72 -28.07 -2.27 -23.62
C GLY A 72 -27.37 -3.56 -23.21
N GLN A 73 -26.37 -3.55 -22.31
CA GLN A 73 -25.92 -4.78 -21.65
C GLN A 73 -26.90 -5.13 -20.53
N ALA A 74 -27.92 -5.92 -20.88
CA ALA A 74 -28.87 -6.51 -19.94
C ALA A 74 -28.15 -7.45 -18.96
N LEU A 75 -28.72 -7.54 -17.75
CA LEU A 75 -28.23 -8.29 -16.59
C LEU A 75 -28.04 -9.78 -16.88
#